data_AF-A0A174GKL6-F1
#
_entry.id   AF-A0A174GKL6-F1
#
_cell.length_a   1.000
_cell.length_b   1.000
_cell.length_c   1.000
_cell.angle_alpha   90.00
_cell.angle_beta   90.00
_cell.angle_gamma   90.00
#
_symmetry.space_group_name_H-M   'P 1'
#
loop_
_entity.id
_entity.type
_entity.pdbx_description
1 polymer ?
#
loop_
_entity_poly.entity_id
_entity_poly.type
_entity_poly.pdbx_seq_one_letter_code
_entity_poly.pdbx_strand_id
1 'polypeptide(L)'
;MLLSLYHEMTVFCVLITSMIWISAIVTKRSADRSYFALNTAEHANRAKTTFLNNMSHDIRTPMHAIIGFTALAAAHVNRPDQVQEYLNKISTSGQHLLSLINDVLDMSRIESGRVKIEEKEVHLPDVMHDLRAMRSFRSFRASASS
;
A
#
# COMPACT_ATOMS: atom_id res chain seq x y z
N MET A 1 -50.62 -9.78 52.12
CA MET A 1 -49.45 -8.98 52.51
C MET A 1 -48.13 -9.74 52.29
N LEU A 2 -47.96 -10.95 52.82
CA LEU A 2 -46.72 -11.75 52.60
C LEU A 2 -46.55 -12.22 51.13
N LEU A 3 -47.63 -12.66 50.47
CA LEU A 3 -47.59 -13.12 49.08
C LEU A 3 -47.24 -12.00 48.08
N SER A 4 -47.74 -10.78 48.31
CA SER A 4 -47.41 -9.60 47.51
C SER A 4 -45.95 -9.18 47.71
N LEU A 5 -45.44 -9.26 48.95
CA LEU A 5 -44.04 -8.98 49.25
C LEU A 5 -43.09 -9.98 48.57
N TYR A 6 -43.49 -11.26 48.51
CA TYR A 6 -42.73 -12.31 47.83
C TYR A 6 -42.70 -12.09 46.31
N HIS A 7 -43.84 -11.73 45.71
CA HIS A 7 -43.92 -11.41 44.28
C HIS A 7 -43.08 -10.17 43.90
N GLU A 8 -43.11 -9.10 44.70
CA GLU A 8 -42.24 -7.93 44.51
C GLU A 8 -40.75 -8.31 44.54
N MET A 9 -40.36 -9.15 45.50
CA MET A 9 -38.98 -9.60 45.67
C MET A 9 -38.50 -10.50 44.50
N THR A 10 -39.35 -11.39 43.97
CA THR A 10 -38.97 -12.23 42.82
C THR A 10 -38.84 -11.41 41.55
N VAL A 11 -39.74 -10.45 41.31
CA VAL A 11 -39.64 -9.52 40.17
C VAL A 11 -38.34 -8.71 40.26
N PHE A 12 -38.00 -8.20 41.44
CA PHE A 12 -36.76 -7.44 41.64
C PHE A 12 -35.50 -8.30 41.39
N CYS A 13 -35.47 -9.55 41.87
CA CYS A 13 -34.37 -10.49 41.59
C CYS A 13 -34.21 -10.80 40.09
N VAL A 14 -35.31 -11.01 39.37
CA VAL A 14 -35.27 -11.26 37.92
C VAL A 14 -34.76 -10.03 37.17
N LEU A 15 -35.20 -8.83 37.55
CA LEU A 15 -34.73 -7.58 36.95
C LEU A 15 -33.22 -7.38 37.19
N ILE A 16 -32.74 -7.56 38.43
CA ILE A 16 -31.32 -7.43 38.75
C ILE A 16 -30.47 -8.42 37.96
N THR A 17 -30.85 -9.69 37.95
CA THR A 17 -30.10 -10.72 37.22
C THR A 17 -30.10 -10.45 35.72
N SER A 18 -31.24 -10.04 35.14
CA SER A 18 -31.29 -9.65 33.72
C SER A 18 -30.39 -8.46 33.41
N MET A 19 -30.34 -7.45 34.29
CA MET A 19 -29.50 -6.26 34.13
C MET A 19 -28.01 -6.62 34.18
N ILE A 20 -27.60 -7.48 35.11
CA ILE A 20 -26.22 -7.97 35.23
C ILE A 20 -25.83 -8.75 33.96
N TRP A 21 -26.70 -9.63 33.47
CA TRP A 21 -26.48 -10.39 32.24
C TRP A 21 -26.34 -9.50 31.01
N ILE A 22 -27.20 -8.49 30.85
CA ILE A 22 -27.14 -7.53 29.74
C ILE A 22 -25.83 -6.73 29.81
N SER A 23 -25.45 -6.25 31.00
CA SER A 23 -24.19 -5.52 31.19
C SER A 23 -22.99 -6.37 30.80
N ALA A 24 -22.93 -7.65 31.22
CA ALA A 24 -21.85 -8.57 30.86
C ALA A 24 -21.78 -8.86 29.35
N ILE A 25 -22.93 -8.94 28.67
CA ILE A 25 -22.98 -9.10 27.21
C ILE A 25 -22.47 -7.85 26.48
N VAL A 26 -22.85 -6.66 26.96
CA VAL A 26 -22.44 -5.39 26.35
C VAL A 26 -20.93 -5.18 26.50
N THR A 27 -20.36 -5.44 27.69
CA THR A 27 -18.92 -5.29 27.92
C THR A 27 -18.11 -6.25 27.05
N LYS A 28 -18.51 -7.53 26.97
CA LYS A 28 -17.84 -8.52 26.10
C LYS A 28 -17.85 -8.09 24.63
N ARG A 29 -19.02 -7.67 24.12
CA ARG A 29 -19.14 -7.18 22.72
C ARG A 29 -18.30 -5.94 22.45
N SER A 30 -18.17 -5.03 23.42
CA SER A 30 -17.32 -3.84 23.28
C SER A 30 -15.83 -4.18 23.21
N ALA A 31 -15.39 -5.16 24.01
CA ALA A 31 -14.04 -5.67 23.99
C ALA A 31 -13.73 -6.36 22.65
N ASP A 32 -14.63 -7.23 22.17
CA ASP A 32 -14.48 -7.91 20.89
C ASP A 32 -14.38 -6.90 19.73
N ARG A 33 -15.28 -5.90 19.67
CA ARG A 33 -15.23 -4.85 18.63
C ARG A 33 -13.92 -4.06 18.65
N SER A 34 -13.45 -3.69 19.83
CA SER A 34 -12.18 -2.96 19.99
C SER A 34 -11.00 -3.83 19.56
N TYR A 35 -11.02 -5.11 19.92
CA TYR A 35 -10.00 -6.08 19.53
C TYR A 35 -9.95 -6.28 18.00
N PHE A 36 -11.10 -6.48 17.34
CA PHE A 36 -11.15 -6.59 15.89
C PHE A 36 -10.68 -5.31 15.19
N ALA A 37 -11.14 -4.14 15.63
CA ALA A 37 -10.72 -2.86 15.07
C ALA A 37 -9.21 -2.62 15.25
N LEU A 38 -8.67 -2.95 16.43
CA LEU A 38 -7.23 -2.84 16.72
C LEU A 38 -6.42 -3.81 15.85
N ASN A 39 -6.87 -5.06 15.71
CA ASN A 39 -6.20 -6.04 14.87
C ASN A 39 -6.19 -5.61 13.40
N THR A 40 -7.31 -5.11 12.86
CA THR A 40 -7.36 -4.57 11.49
C THR A 40 -6.43 -3.37 11.31
N ALA A 41 -6.40 -2.45 12.28
CA ALA A 41 -5.50 -1.30 12.26
C ALA A 41 -4.03 -1.72 12.34
N GLU A 42 -3.69 -2.69 13.18
CA GLU A 42 -2.33 -3.25 13.27
C GLU A 42 -1.91 -3.92 11.97
N HIS A 43 -2.78 -4.72 11.35
CA HIS A 43 -2.50 -5.34 10.07
C HIS A 43 -2.21 -4.29 8.99
N ALA A 44 -3.02 -3.24 8.91
CA ALA A 44 -2.78 -2.13 7.98
C ALA A 44 -1.45 -1.42 8.26
N ASN A 45 -1.14 -1.15 9.53
CA ASN A 45 0.10 -0.47 9.92
C ASN A 45 1.35 -1.33 9.64
N ARG A 46 1.27 -2.64 9.89
CA ARG A 46 2.34 -3.59 9.53
C ARG A 46 2.56 -3.62 8.02
N ALA A 47 1.49 -3.71 7.24
CA ALA A 47 1.58 -3.66 5.78
C ALA A 47 2.24 -2.36 5.29
N LYS A 48 1.87 -1.20 5.87
CA LYS A 48 2.50 0.09 5.59
C LYS A 48 3.99 0.09 5.89
N THR A 49 4.36 -0.37 7.09
CA THR A 49 5.76 -0.41 7.53
C THR A 49 6.59 -1.29 6.59
N THR A 50 6.08 -2.48 6.25
CA THR A 50 6.72 -3.37 5.29
C THR A 50 6.87 -2.73 3.92
N PHE A 51 5.83 -2.09 3.40
CA PHE A 51 5.88 -1.38 2.12
C PHE A 51 6.96 -0.30 2.11
N LEU A 52 6.98 0.59 3.11
CA LEU A 52 7.96 1.67 3.18
C LEU A 52 9.40 1.16 3.34
N ASN A 53 9.58 0.08 4.10
CA ASN A 53 10.90 -0.54 4.26
C ASN A 53 11.40 -1.13 2.93
N ASN A 54 10.53 -1.82 2.19
CA ASN A 54 10.84 -2.36 0.88
C ASN A 54 11.17 -1.24 -0.13
N MET A 55 10.34 -0.19 -0.19
CA MET A 55 10.61 0.96 -1.07
C MET A 55 11.94 1.64 -0.73
N SER A 56 12.28 1.77 0.56
CA SER A 56 13.56 2.35 0.99
C SER A 56 14.77 1.53 0.49
N HIS A 57 14.66 0.20 0.52
CA HIS A 57 15.68 -0.69 -0.04
C HIS A 57 15.74 -0.55 -1.56
N ASP A 58 14.59 -0.57 -2.23
CA ASP A 58 14.53 -0.59 -3.68
C ASP A 58 14.95 0.74 -4.30
N ILE A 59 14.72 1.87 -3.62
CA ILE A 59 15.21 3.21 -3.99
C ILE A 59 16.73 3.28 -3.97
N ARG A 60 17.38 2.56 -3.05
CA ARG A 60 18.84 2.59 -2.89
C ARG A 60 19.57 2.05 -4.12
N THR A 61 18.99 1.06 -4.81
CA THR A 61 19.60 0.40 -5.97
C THR A 61 19.76 1.34 -7.18
N PRO A 62 18.69 1.95 -7.73
CA PRO A 62 18.83 2.90 -8.85
C PRO A 62 19.60 4.15 -8.44
N MET A 63 19.53 4.59 -7.18
CA MET A 63 20.33 5.71 -6.69
C MET A 63 21.83 5.41 -6.77
N HIS A 64 22.28 4.25 -6.27
CA HIS A 64 23.68 3.84 -6.40
C HIS A 64 24.12 3.64 -7.84
N ALA A 65 23.24 3.13 -8.71
CA ALA A 65 23.53 3.01 -10.13
C ALA A 65 23.77 4.40 -10.76
N ILE A 66 22.93 5.39 -10.46
CA ILE A 66 23.11 6.77 -10.95
C ILE A 66 24.46 7.32 -10.49
N ILE A 67 24.77 7.22 -9.19
CA ILE A 67 26.03 7.73 -8.63
C ILE A 67 27.24 7.03 -9.26
N GLY A 68 27.21 5.70 -9.32
CA GLY A 68 28.29 4.88 -9.86
C GLY A 68 28.55 5.13 -11.34
N PHE A 69 27.50 5.14 -12.18
CA PHE A 69 27.66 5.42 -13.60
C PHE A 69 28.03 6.88 -13.88
N THR A 70 27.61 7.82 -13.04
CA THR A 70 28.07 9.22 -13.16
C THR A 70 29.56 9.33 -12.88
N ALA A 71 30.07 8.65 -11.85
CA ALA A 71 31.50 8.59 -11.56
C ALA A 71 32.30 7.91 -12.70
N LEU A 72 31.78 6.81 -13.26
CA LEU A 72 32.39 6.15 -14.42
C LEU A 72 32.39 7.03 -15.67
N ALA A 73 31.31 7.77 -15.93
CA ALA A 73 31.25 8.72 -17.04
C ALA A 73 32.28 9.84 -16.89
N ALA A 74 32.43 10.39 -15.68
CA ALA A 74 33.44 11.40 -15.39
C ALA A 74 34.88 10.86 -15.50
N ALA A 75 35.12 9.59 -15.18
CA ALA A 75 36.44 8.97 -15.34
C ALA A 75 36.80 8.64 -16.80
N HIS A 76 35.80 8.44 -17.66
CA HIS A 76 35.97 7.98 -19.05
C HIS A 76 35.54 9.03 -20.09
N VAL A 77 35.59 10.33 -19.78
CA VAL A 77 35.15 11.42 -20.69
C VAL A 77 35.74 11.30 -22.10
N ASN A 78 36.98 10.81 -22.23
CA ASN A 78 37.67 10.67 -23.51
C ASN A 78 37.22 9.43 -24.33
N ARG A 79 36.24 8.65 -23.86
CA ARG A 79 35.72 7.43 -24.49
C ARG A 79 34.22 7.59 -24.76
N PRO A 80 33.83 8.29 -25.85
CA PRO A 80 32.44 8.72 -26.07
C PRO A 80 31.45 7.56 -26.09
N ASP A 81 31.81 6.41 -26.68
CA ASP A 81 30.93 5.23 -26.74
C ASP A 81 30.61 4.68 -25.34
N GLN A 82 31.59 4.66 -24.43
CA GLN A 82 31.39 4.19 -23.06
C GLN A 82 30.57 5.19 -22.23
N VAL A 83 30.86 6.48 -22.41
CA VAL A 83 30.09 7.55 -21.76
C VAL A 83 28.62 7.46 -22.19
N GLN A 84 28.34 7.22 -23.47
CA GLN A 84 26.98 7.04 -23.96
C GLN A 84 26.28 5.85 -23.29
N GLU A 85 26.97 4.71 -23.11
CA GLU A 85 26.43 3.56 -22.38
C GLU A 85 26.11 3.90 -20.91
N TYR A 86 27.01 4.62 -20.23
CA TYR A 86 26.78 5.05 -18.84
C TYR A 86 25.60 6.01 -18.73
N LEU A 87 25.48 6.99 -19.64
CA LEU A 87 24.34 7.91 -19.70
C LEU A 87 23.02 7.16 -19.90
N ASN A 88 22.99 6.12 -20.75
CA ASN A 88 21.82 5.28 -20.95
C ASN A 88 21.42 4.51 -19.66
N LYS A 89 22.42 4.02 -18.90
CA LYS A 89 22.19 3.35 -17.62
C LYS A 89 21.73 4.30 -16.53
N ILE A 90 22.28 5.52 -16.47
CA ILE A 90 21.82 6.61 -15.60
C ILE A 90 20.35 6.94 -15.89
N SER A 91 20.02 7.16 -17.16
CA SER A 91 18.64 7.48 -17.59
C SER A 91 17.64 6.38 -17.21
N THR A 92 17.98 5.12 -17.49
CA THR A 92 17.12 3.98 -17.11
C THR A 92 16.95 3.87 -15.59
N SER A 93 18.02 4.11 -14.82
CA SER A 93 17.96 4.10 -13.35
C SER A 93 17.13 5.25 -12.80
N GLY A 94 17.21 6.44 -13.40
CA GLY A 94 16.38 7.60 -13.06
C GLY A 94 14.89 7.34 -13.31
N GLN A 95 14.54 6.71 -14.43
CA GLN A 95 13.16 6.33 -14.72
C GLN A 95 12.62 5.31 -13.72
N HIS A 96 13.45 4.32 -13.33
CA HIS A 96 13.07 3.36 -12.30
C HIS A 96 12.86 4.04 -10.94
N LEU A 97 13.77 4.93 -10.53
CA LEU A 97 13.64 5.69 -9.30
C LEU A 97 12.37 6.54 -9.27
N LEU A 98 12.01 7.17 -10.39
CA LEU A 98 10.77 7.93 -10.51
C LEU A 98 9.53 7.04 -10.32
N SER A 99 9.55 5.81 -10.85
CA SER A 99 8.47 4.84 -10.62
C SER A 99 8.30 4.51 -9.13
N LEU A 100 9.40 4.24 -8.42
CA LEU A 100 9.37 3.94 -6.98
C LEU A 100 8.86 5.13 -6.15
N ILE A 101 9.21 6.36 -6.55
CA ILE A 101 8.68 7.57 -5.91
C ILE A 101 7.16 7.68 -6.12
N ASN A 102 6.68 7.38 -7.34
CA ASN A 102 5.25 7.38 -7.61
C ASN A 102 4.51 6.32 -6.80
N ASP A 103 5.08 5.12 -6.64
CA ASP A 103 4.47 4.06 -5.80
C ASP A 103 4.28 4.53 -4.34
N VAL A 104 5.27 5.25 -3.79
CA VAL A 104 5.17 5.85 -2.44
C VAL A 104 4.09 6.95 -2.39
N LEU A 105 4.03 7.81 -3.40
CA LEU A 105 3.02 8.87 -3.47
C LEU A 105 1.60 8.30 -3.62
N ASP A 106 1.43 7.25 -4.41
CA ASP A 106 0.13 6.58 -4.59
C ASP A 106 -0.33 5.91 -3.29
N MET A 107 0.59 5.29 -2.53
CA MET A 107 0.26 4.80 -1.19
C MET A 107 -0.20 5.93 -0.25
N SER A 108 0.46 7.09 -0.28
CA SER A 108 0.05 8.27 0.50
C SER A 108 -1.33 8.82 0.09
N ARG A 109 -1.66 8.76 -1.21
CA ARG A 109 -2.99 9.13 -1.72
C ARG A 109 -4.07 8.15 -1.25
N ILE A 110 -3.77 6.84 -1.27
CA ILE A 110 -4.66 5.79 -0.77
C ILE A 110 -4.98 6.04 0.71
N GLU A 111 -3.96 6.29 1.53
CA GLU A 111 -4.14 6.51 2.98
C GLU A 111 -4.92 7.79 3.32
N SER A 112 -4.73 8.85 2.54
CA SER A 112 -5.46 10.10 2.76
C SER A 112 -6.93 10.04 2.29
N GLY A 113 -7.39 8.89 1.77
CA GLY A 113 -8.74 8.73 1.22
C GLY A 113 -8.97 9.55 -0.05
N ARG A 114 -7.91 10.06 -0.68
CA ARG A 114 -7.97 10.96 -1.85
C ARG A 114 -7.93 10.20 -3.19
N VAL A 115 -7.87 8.87 -3.16
CA VAL A 115 -8.04 8.08 -4.37
C VAL A 115 -9.52 8.11 -4.76
N LYS A 116 -9.86 9.04 -5.65
CA LYS A 116 -11.09 8.93 -6.42
C LYS A 116 -10.83 7.92 -7.53
N ILE A 117 -11.48 6.76 -7.44
CA ILE A 117 -11.59 5.87 -8.59
C ILE A 117 -12.56 6.57 -9.55
N GLU A 118 -12.02 7.10 -10.65
CA GLU A 118 -12.83 7.63 -11.73
C GLU A 118 -13.31 6.45 -12.58
N GLU A 119 -14.58 6.08 -12.40
CA GLU A 119 -15.26 5.15 -13.29
C GLU A 119 -15.50 5.87 -14.63
N LYS A 120 -14.82 5.43 -15.67
CA LYS A 120 -14.96 5.94 -17.03
C LYS A 120 -15.29 4.78 -17.96
N GLU A 121 -16.24 4.98 -18.87
CA GLU A 121 -16.44 4.05 -19.98
C GLU A 121 -15.14 3.97 -20.80
N VAL A 122 -14.55 2.78 -20.79
CA VAL A 122 -13.36 2.45 -21.57
C VAL A 122 -13.74 1.43 -22.63
N HIS A 123 -13.34 1.72 -23.86
CA HIS A 123 -13.55 0.79 -24.97
C HIS A 123 -12.48 -0.30 -24.88
N LEU A 124 -12.90 -1.52 -24.54
CA LEU A 124 -12.01 -2.65 -24.27
C LEU A 124 -11.00 -2.94 -25.41
N PRO A 125 -11.35 -2.80 -26.71
CA PRO A 125 -10.40 -2.91 -27.81
C PRO A 125 -9.24 -1.91 -27.75
N ASP A 126 -9.47 -0.69 -27.29
CA ASP A 126 -8.47 0.38 -27.25
C ASP A 126 -7.47 0.10 -26.12
N VAL A 127 -7.98 -0.33 -24.95
CA VAL A 127 -7.14 -0.80 -23.84
C VAL A 127 -6.27 -2.00 -24.26
N MET A 128 -6.80 -2.90 -25.10
CA MET A 128 -6.03 -4.02 -25.67
C MET A 128 -5.03 -3.59 -26.73
N HIS A 129 -5.33 -2.54 -27.48
CA HIS A 129 -4.37 -1.97 -28.41
C HIS A 129 -3.20 -1.32 -27.66
N ASP A 130 -3.47 -0.53 -26.63
CA ASP A 130 -2.47 0.13 -25.79
C ASP A 130 -1.58 -0.86 -25.06
N LEU A 131 -2.16 -1.94 -24.50
CA LEU A 131 -1.40 -3.03 -23.87
C LEU A 131 -0.50 -3.76 -24.87
N ARG A 132 -0.95 -3.96 -26.11
CA ARG A 132 -0.13 -4.56 -27.18
C ARG A 132 0.99 -3.63 -27.64
N ALA A 133 0.70 -2.33 -27.78
CA ALA A 133 1.68 -1.31 -28.15
C ALA A 133 2.78 -1.14 -27.08
N MET A 134 2.41 -1.18 -25.79
CA MET A 134 3.39 -1.14 -24.71
C MET A 134 4.30 -2.38 -24.71
N ARG A 135 3.75 -3.56 -25.04
CA ARG A 135 4.50 -4.81 -25.12
C ARG A 135 5.43 -4.86 -26.34
N SER A 136 5.01 -4.31 -27.48
CA SER A 136 5.85 -4.20 -28.69
C SER A 136 6.98 -3.18 -28.51
N PHE A 137 6.73 -2.06 -27.80
CA PHE A 137 7.77 -1.07 -27.48
C PHE A 137 8.89 -1.65 -26.59
N ARG A 138 8.55 -2.51 -25.62
CA ARG A 138 9.54 -3.24 -24.81
C ARG A 138 10.35 -4.26 -25.63
N SER A 139 9.72 -4.90 -26.62
CA SER A 139 10.41 -5.84 -27.53
C SER A 139 11.39 -5.13 -28.46
N PHE A 140 11.06 -3.92 -28.92
CA PHE A 140 11.94 -3.13 -29.78
C PHE A 140 13.21 -2.66 -29.04
N ARG A 141 13.10 -2.30 -27.75
CA ARG A 141 14.27 -1.92 -26.93
C ARG A 141 15.20 -3.09 -26.62
N ALA A 142 14.69 -4.32 -26.60
CA ALA A 142 15.50 -5.53 -26.40
C ALA A 142 16.26 -5.97 -27.67
N SER A 143 15.76 -5.62 -28.87
CA SER A 143 16.42 -5.95 -30.14
C SER A 143 17.39 -4.86 -30.63
N ALA A 144 17.31 -3.64 -30.09
CA ALA A 144 18.23 -2.54 -30.41
C ALA A 144 19.45 -2.47 -29.46
N SER A 145 19.57 -3.38 -28.49
CA SER A 145 20.72 -3.53 -27.59
C SER A 145 21.50 -4.82 -27.82
N SER A 146 21.34 -5.46 -28.99
CA SER A 146 22.09 -6.64 -29.42
C SER A 146 22.79 -6.40 -30.74
#